data_AF-A0A4Q0P0C1-F1
#
_entry.id   AF-A0A4Q0P0C1-F1
#
_cell.length_a   1.000
_cell.length_b   1.000
_cell.length_c   1.000
_cell.angle_alpha   90.00
_cell.angle_beta   90.00
_cell.angle_gamma   90.00
#
_symmetry.space_group_name_H-M   'P 1'
#
loop_
_entity.id
_entity.type
_entity.pdbx_description
1 polymer ?
#
loop_
_entity_poly.entity_id
_entity_poly.type
_entity_poly.pdbx_seq_one_letter_code
_entity_poly.pdbx_strand_id
1 'polypeptide(L)' 'MKQEALAHELGNSEQSVLHIEQSETLNDAKLEEVAKVLDVTKEAIVNFSDEAVFNYFNSFSDNSVNQGLIGA' A
#
# COMPACT_ATOMS: atom_id res chain seq x y z
N MET A 1 -8.72 -1.25 -5.47
CA MET A 1 -8.36 -2.40 -6.34
C MET A 1 -9.45 -3.44 -6.15
N LYS A 2 -9.92 -4.14 -7.18
CA LYS A 2 -10.93 -5.20 -7.01
C LYS A 2 -10.24 -6.51 -6.62
N GLN A 3 -10.84 -7.29 -5.72
CA GLN A 3 -10.28 -8.58 -5.25
C GLN A 3 -9.97 -9.55 -6.38
N GLU A 4 -10.81 -9.59 -7.42
CA GLU A 4 -10.62 -10.43 -8.61
C GLU A 4 -9.33 -10.08 -9.37
N ALA A 5 -9.00 -8.78 -9.45
CA ALA A 5 -7.77 -8.33 -10.10
C ALA A 5 -6.54 -8.70 -9.27
N LEU A 6 -6.62 -8.54 -7.94
CA LEU A 6 -5.55 -8.95 -7.02
C LEU A 6 -5.31 -10.47 -7.08
N ALA A 7 -6.38 -11.27 -7.15
CA ALA A 7 -6.28 -12.72 -7.31
C ALA A 7 -5.58 -13.08 -8.63
N HIS A 8 -5.99 -12.44 -9.73
CA HIS A 8 -5.41 -12.66 -11.04
C HIS A 8 -3.91 -12.33 -11.08
N GLU A 9 -3.51 -11.18 -10.53
CA GLU A 9 -2.09 -10.77 -10.50
C GLU A 9 -1.23 -11.61 -9.56
N LEU A 10 -1.80 -12.10 -8.45
CA LEU A 10 -1.12 -13.04 -7.55
C LEU A 10 -1.11 -14.47 -8.10
N GLY A 11 -1.72 -14.75 -9.26
CA GLY A 11 -1.88 -16.12 -9.77
C GLY A 11 -2.67 -17.04 -8.83
N ASN A 12 -3.51 -16.45 -7.98
CA ASN A 12 -4.26 -17.13 -6.93
C ASN A 12 -5.77 -17.09 -7.22
N SER A 13 -6.55 -17.85 -6.46
CA SER A 13 -8.01 -17.79 -6.57
C SER A 13 -8.59 -16.63 -5.75
N GLU A 14 -9.76 -16.13 -6.11
CA GLU A 14 -10.51 -15.14 -5.32
C GLU A 14 -10.74 -15.61 -3.88
N GLN A 15 -10.98 -16.91 -3.69
CA GLN A 15 -11.11 -17.53 -2.37
C GLN A 15 -9.80 -17.43 -1.56
N SER A 16 -8.65 -17.55 -2.23
CA SER A 16 -7.34 -17.37 -1.60
C SER A 16 -7.13 -15.92 -1.14
N VAL A 17 -7.58 -14.94 -1.94
CA VAL A 17 -7.53 -13.52 -1.55
C VAL A 17 -8.47 -13.22 -0.39
N LEU A 18 -9.70 -13.75 -0.41
CA LEU A 18 -10.63 -13.70 0.72
C LEU A 18 -9.99 -14.24 2.01
N HIS A 19 -9.27 -15.36 1.89
CA HIS A 19 -8.56 -15.95 3.02
C HIS A 19 -7.40 -15.08 3.53
N ILE A 20 -6.73 -14.37 2.61
CA ILE A 20 -5.67 -13.41 2.96
C ILE A 20 -6.26 -12.21 3.71
N GLU A 21 -7.37 -11.65 3.25
CA GLU A 21 -8.04 -10.52 3.89
C GLU A 21 -8.64 -10.86 5.27
N GLN A 22 -9.15 -12.08 5.43
CA GLN A 22 -9.66 -12.57 6.71
C GLN A 22 -8.54 -12.96 7.68
N SER A 23 -7.30 -13.01 7.22
CA SER A 23 -6.18 -13.42 8.05
C SER A 23 -5.59 -12.24 8.80
N GLU A 24 -5.48 -12.38 10.13
CA GLU A 24 -4.78 -11.40 10.96
C GLU A 24 -3.25 -11.45 10.75
N THR A 25 -2.72 -12.54 10.19
CA THR A 25 -1.28 -12.72 9.98
C THR A 25 -0.98 -13.38 8.64
N LEU A 26 -0.05 -12.82 7.88
CA LEU A 26 0.43 -13.38 6.62
C LEU A 26 1.88 -13.78 6.76
N ASN A 27 2.31 -14.82 6.04
CA ASN A 27 3.74 -15.16 6.01
C ASN A 27 4.51 -14.14 5.16
N ASP A 28 5.82 -14.02 5.42
CA ASP A 28 6.68 -13.04 4.75
C ASP A 28 6.66 -13.18 3.22
N ALA A 29 6.65 -14.42 2.71
CA ALA A 29 6.64 -14.69 1.27
C ALA A 29 5.37 -14.15 0.58
N LYS A 30 4.19 -14.42 1.14
CA LYS A 30 2.92 -13.90 0.63
C LYS A 30 2.85 -12.39 0.76
N LEU A 31 3.34 -11.84 1.87
CA LEU A 31 3.39 -10.40 2.08
C LEU A 31 4.23 -9.72 0.99
N GLU A 32 5.35 -10.33 0.60
CA GLU A 32 6.23 -9.84 -0.45
C GLU A 32 5.61 -9.96 -1.85
N GLU A 33 4.86 -11.03 -2.12
CA GLU A 33 4.08 -11.18 -3.37
C GLU A 33 2.97 -10.13 -3.48
N VAL A 34 2.20 -9.92 -2.40
CA VAL A 34 1.18 -8.87 -2.34
C VAL A 34 1.83 -7.50 -2.53
N ALA A 35 2.92 -7.20 -1.84
CA ALA A 35 3.65 -5.94 -2.00
C ALA A 35 4.06 -5.66 -3.46
N LYS A 36 4.56 -6.68 -4.17
CA LYS A 36 4.93 -6.56 -5.59
C LYS A 36 3.73 -6.26 -6.48
N VAL A 37 2.61 -6.95 -6.28
CA VAL A 37 1.39 -6.73 -7.07
C VAL A 37 0.80 -5.34 -6.79
N LEU A 38 0.89 -4.88 -5.55
CA LEU A 38 0.39 -3.56 -5.16
C LEU A 38 1.36 -2.42 -5.49
N ASP A 39 2.55 -2.73 -6.01
CA ASP A 39 3.67 -1.80 -6.24
C ASP A 39 4.05 -0.98 -5.00
N VAL A 40 4.07 -1.64 -3.83
CA VAL A 40 4.46 -1.05 -2.55
C VAL A 40 5.56 -1.87 -1.88
N THR A 41 6.15 -1.36 -0.80
CA THR A 41 7.08 -2.14 0.02
C THR A 41 6.31 -3.01 1.02
N LYS A 42 6.89 -4.15 1.39
CA LYS A 42 6.30 -5.01 2.45
C LYS A 42 6.13 -4.24 3.76
N GLU A 43 7.07 -3.35 4.07
CA GLU A 43 7.02 -2.49 5.25
C GLU A 43 5.84 -1.52 5.21
N ALA A 44 5.47 -1.01 4.02
CA ALA A 44 4.30 -0.16 3.87
C ALA A 44 2.99 -0.91 4.16
N ILE A 45 2.93 -2.22 3.87
CA ILE A 45 1.77 -3.07 4.20
C ILE A 45 1.72 -3.35 5.71
N VAL A 46 2.84 -3.70 6.35
CA VAL A 46 2.87 -4.00 7.80
C VAL A 46 2.60 -2.74 8.64
N ASN A 47 3.17 -1.61 8.24
CA ASN A 47 2.98 -0.34 8.94
C ASN A 47 1.78 0.45 8.40
N PHE A 48 0.95 -0.18 7.57
CA PHE A 48 -0.26 0.45 7.04
C PHE A 48 -1.18 0.78 8.20
N SER A 49 -1.33 2.06 8.47
CA SER A 49 -2.27 2.60 9.43
C SER A 49 -2.95 3.80 8.79
N ASP A 50 -4.24 4.00 9.09
CA ASP A 50 -5.00 5.13 8.55
C ASP A 50 -4.27 6.45 8.84
N GLU A 51 -3.69 6.61 10.03
CA GLU A 51 -2.88 7.78 10.40
C GLU A 51 -1.61 7.95 9.54
N ALA A 52 -0.90 6.86 9.21
CA ALA A 52 0.27 6.94 8.33
C ALA A 52 -0.13 7.34 6.89
N VAL A 53 -1.30 6.89 6.43
CA VAL A 53 -1.87 7.28 5.14
C VAL A 53 -2.27 8.75 5.15
N PHE A 54 -2.96 9.22 6.20
CA PHE A 54 -3.30 10.64 6.37
C PHE A 54 -2.05 11.53 6.44
N ASN A 55 -1.01 11.11 7.16
CA ASN A 55 0.26 11.84 7.23
C ASN A 55 1.00 11.86 5.88
N TYR A 56 0.98 10.76 5.12
CA TYR A 56 1.52 10.73 3.76
C TYR A 56 0.76 11.71 2.85
N PHE A 57 -0.57 11.67 2.81
CA PHE A 57 -1.34 12.62 2.01
C PHE A 57 -1.15 14.08 2.44
N ASN A 58 -1.07 14.37 3.74
CA ASN A 58 -0.79 15.72 4.21
C ASN A 58 0.62 16.18 3.85
N SER A 59 1.65 15.33 3.97
CA SER A 59 3.04 15.71 3.68
C SER A 59 3.34 15.85 2.17
N PHE A 60 2.66 15.07 1.33
CA PHE A 60 2.71 15.22 -0.13
C PHE A 60 1.90 16.43 -0.62
N SER A 61 0.88 16.86 0.14
CA SER A 61 0.14 18.10 -0.16
C SER A 61 0.79 19.36 0.41
N ASP A 62 1.66 19.25 1.42
CA ASP A 62 2.35 20.41 2.04
C ASP A 62 3.64 20.81 1.30
N ASN A 63 4.23 19.93 0.48
CA ASN A 63 5.39 20.30 -0.35
C ASN A 63 5.05 21.09 -1.63
N SER A 64 3.80 21.53 -1.80
CA SER A 64 3.38 22.36 -2.94
C SER A 64 3.22 23.85 -2.61
N VAL A 65 3.52 24.31 -1.39
CA VAL A 65 3.37 25.74 -1.05
C VAL A 65 4.66 26.34 -0.52
N ASN A 66 5.36 27.01 -1.44
CA ASN A 66 6.24 28.16 -1.23
C ASN A 66 7.72 27.90 -0.93
N GLN A 67 8.45 27.37 -1.91
CA GLN A 67 9.83 27.80 -2.14
C GLN A 67 9.85 28.88 -3.23
N GLY A 68 9.27 30.04 -2.92
CA GLY A 68 9.49 31.26 -3.67
C GLY A 68 10.88 31.82 -3.35
N LEU A 69 11.87 31.54 -4.19
CA LEU A 69 13.00 32.44 -4.34
C LEU A 69 12.46 33.78 -4.89
N ILE A 70 12.47 34.82 -4.05
CA ILE A 70 12.70 36.21 -4.44
C ILE A 70 13.69 36.76 -3.39
N GLY A 71 14.92 37.16 -3.68
CA GLY A 71 15.39 37.88 -4.85
C GLY A 71 15.22 39.39 -4.67
N ALA A 72 15.80 39.97 -3.59
CA ALA A 72 16.36 41.33 -3.47
C ALA A 72 16.53 41.71 -1.99
#